data_AF-A0A6I0EDT0-F1
#
_entry.id   AF-A0A6I0EDT0-F1
#
_cell.length_a   1.000
_cell.length_b   1.000
_cell.length_c   1.000
_cell.angle_alpha   90.00
_cell.angle_beta   90.00
_cell.angle_gamma   90.00
#
_symmetry.space_group_name_H-M   'P 1'
#
loop_
_entity.id
_entity.type
_entity.pdbx_description
1 polymer ?
#
loop_
_entity_poly.entity_id
_entity_poly.type
_entity_poly.pdbx_seq_one_letter_code
_entity_poly.pdbx_strand_id
1 'polypeptide(L)'
;MRRWRVLICAALASALVCGCAGAPVETKPNLVNDLPPPSDGGVVTGALPTAGYQLSEEELKYDCRKLTGLMQIRILQVRGYDSNKKASIAARGMQSLATPVFGGTKEGLDPDAQYRKDLAVLEAYNRQLANKQCKTFDLAAELAATADVTPTPRDKPRVN
;
A
#
# COMPACT_ATOMS: atom_id res chain seq x y z
N MET A 1 -9.78 -22.95 -57.69
CA MET A 1 -10.34 -21.75 -57.01
C MET A 1 -9.55 -21.44 -55.72
N ARG A 2 -8.25 -21.13 -55.85
CA ARG A 2 -7.27 -21.10 -54.73
C ARG A 2 -6.58 -19.73 -54.62
N ARG A 3 -7.25 -18.67 -55.08
CA ARG A 3 -6.73 -17.29 -55.14
C ARG A 3 -7.54 -16.29 -54.32
N TRP A 4 -8.63 -16.72 -53.67
CA TRP A 4 -9.53 -15.81 -52.97
C TRP A 4 -9.29 -15.70 -51.45
N ARG A 5 -8.40 -16.54 -50.90
CA ARG A 5 -8.07 -16.54 -49.46
C ARG A 5 -6.90 -15.62 -49.08
N VAL A 6 -6.17 -15.08 -50.05
CA VAL A 6 -4.96 -14.28 -49.79
C VAL A 6 -5.26 -12.78 -49.70
N LEU A 7 -6.44 -12.33 -50.14
CA LEU A 7 -6.81 -10.90 -50.13
C LEU A 7 -7.58 -10.44 -48.87
N ILE A 8 -7.88 -11.34 -47.93
CA ILE A 8 -8.60 -10.96 -46.68
C ILE A 8 -7.63 -10.66 -45.54
N CYS A 9 -6.36 -11.07 -45.62
CA CYS A 9 -5.40 -10.89 -44.53
C CYS A 9 -4.69 -9.51 -44.50
N ALA A 10 -4.97 -8.60 -45.43
CA ALA A 10 -4.20 -7.35 -45.55
C ALA A 10 -4.96 -6.05 -45.20
N ALA A 11 -6.24 -6.11 -44.81
CA ALA A 11 -7.07 -4.90 -44.63
C ALA A 11 -7.51 -4.60 -43.18
N LEU A 12 -7.11 -5.41 -42.20
CA LEU A 12 -7.48 -5.21 -40.78
C LEU A 12 -6.31 -4.71 -39.91
N ALA A 13 -5.18 -4.34 -40.51
CA ALA A 13 -3.96 -3.93 -39.79
C ALA A 13 -3.77 -2.40 -39.66
N SER A 14 -4.71 -1.56 -40.11
CA SER A 14 -4.45 -0.12 -40.30
C SER A 14 -5.31 0.83 -39.47
N ALA A 15 -6.16 0.36 -38.55
CA ALA A 15 -7.16 1.20 -37.87
C ALA A 15 -7.11 1.17 -36.34
N LEU A 16 -5.92 1.03 -35.74
CA LEU A 16 -5.74 1.07 -34.27
C LEU A 16 -4.53 1.91 -33.81
N VAL A 17 -4.16 2.93 -34.59
CA VAL A 17 -3.18 3.95 -34.17
C VAL A 17 -3.85 5.31 -34.12
N CYS A 18 -4.68 5.52 -33.10
CA CYS A 18 -5.12 6.84 -32.65
C CYS A 18 -5.36 6.80 -31.13
N GLY A 19 -4.52 7.51 -30.38
CA GLY A 19 -4.57 7.68 -28.91
C GLY A 19 -3.35 7.06 -28.22
N CYS A 20 -2.43 7.78 -27.57
CA CYS A 20 -2.48 9.10 -26.96
C CYS A 20 -1.23 9.93 -27.33
N ALA A 21 -1.44 11.18 -27.76
CA ALA A 21 -0.40 12.20 -27.63
C ALA A 21 -0.35 12.63 -26.16
N GLY A 22 0.47 11.95 -25.36
CA GLY A 22 0.93 12.49 -24.08
C GLY A 22 2.03 13.50 -24.37
N ALA A 23 1.81 14.77 -24.07
CA ALA A 23 2.86 15.77 -24.09
C ALA A 23 4.01 15.31 -23.18
N PRO A 24 5.29 15.45 -23.56
CA PRO A 24 6.37 15.36 -22.61
C PRO A 24 6.21 16.56 -21.67
N VAL A 25 5.67 16.31 -20.47
CA VAL A 25 5.85 17.25 -19.38
C VAL A 25 7.31 17.10 -18.98
N GLU A 26 8.15 17.90 -19.62
CA GLU A 26 9.53 18.13 -19.21
C GLU A 26 9.52 18.96 -17.94
N THR A 27 9.17 18.30 -16.83
CA THR A 27 9.56 18.72 -15.50
C THR A 27 10.06 17.48 -14.79
N LYS A 28 11.36 17.26 -14.90
CA LYS A 28 12.13 16.45 -13.95
C LYS A 28 11.77 16.99 -12.55
N PRO A 29 11.03 16.28 -11.69
CA PRO A 29 10.89 16.74 -10.34
C PRO A 29 12.25 16.48 -9.69
N ASN A 30 13.08 17.52 -9.58
CA ASN A 30 14.24 17.51 -8.71
C ASN A 30 13.72 17.53 -7.26
N LEU A 31 13.14 16.40 -6.84
CA LEU A 31 12.58 16.13 -5.51
C LEU A 31 13.64 16.15 -4.40
N VAL A 32 14.87 16.58 -4.67
CA VAL A 32 15.95 16.67 -3.68
C VAL A 32 16.25 18.10 -3.24
N ASN A 33 15.83 19.11 -4.00
CA ASN A 33 16.17 20.51 -3.71
C ASN A 33 15.02 21.32 -3.08
N ASP A 34 13.80 20.78 -3.07
CA ASP A 34 12.64 21.41 -2.41
C ASP A 34 12.28 20.75 -1.07
N LEU A 35 13.02 19.72 -0.62
CA LEU A 35 12.90 19.27 0.76
C LEU A 35 13.83 20.11 1.64
N PRO A 36 13.29 20.88 2.62
CA PRO A 36 14.13 21.48 3.65
C PRO A 36 14.93 20.35 4.33
N PRO A 37 16.21 20.58 4.69
CA PRO A 37 17.00 19.60 5.41
C PRO A 37 16.24 19.17 6.67
N PRO A 38 16.33 17.88 7.08
CA PRO A 38 15.64 17.39 8.26
C PRO A 38 16.10 18.23 9.44
N SER A 39 15.22 19.14 9.87
CA SER A 39 15.39 19.86 11.11
C SER A 39 15.10 18.85 12.21
N ASP A 40 16.01 18.73 13.19
CA ASP A 40 16.02 17.78 14.31
C ASP A 40 14.83 17.90 15.30
N GLY A 41 13.64 18.22 14.79
CA GLY A 41 12.38 18.27 15.52
C GLY A 41 11.15 17.95 14.65
N GLY A 42 11.33 17.46 13.43
CA GLY A 42 10.23 17.12 12.52
C GLY A 42 9.75 15.69 12.72
N VAL A 43 8.50 15.53 13.16
CA VAL A 43 7.82 14.23 13.28
C VAL A 43 7.85 13.53 11.92
N VAL A 44 8.68 12.49 11.79
CA VAL A 44 8.73 11.67 10.58
C VAL A 44 7.48 10.80 10.56
N THR A 45 6.46 11.28 9.85
CA THR A 45 5.26 10.54 9.49
C THR A 45 5.65 9.27 8.74
N GLY A 46 5.16 8.11 9.18
CA GLY A 46 5.39 6.85 8.46
C GLY A 46 6.74 6.15 8.68
N ALA A 47 7.65 6.73 9.48
CA ALA A 47 8.80 5.97 9.96
C ALA A 47 8.37 5.03 11.08
N LEU A 48 8.87 3.79 11.05
CA LEU A 48 8.95 3.01 12.29
C LEU A 48 10.24 3.43 12.98
N PRO A 49 10.21 4.28 14.01
CA PRO A 49 11.27 4.24 15.00
C PRO A 49 11.39 2.81 15.54
N THR A 50 12.55 2.47 16.09
CA THR A 50 12.80 1.17 16.76
C THR A 50 11.73 0.82 17.81
N ALA A 51 10.92 1.79 18.25
CA ALA A 51 9.83 1.68 19.21
C ALA A 51 8.40 1.46 18.62
N GLY A 52 8.22 1.31 17.30
CA GLY A 52 6.92 1.04 16.67
C GLY A 52 6.35 2.22 15.84
N TYR A 53 5.10 2.15 15.38
CA TYR A 53 4.50 3.22 14.58
C TYR A 53 4.02 4.39 15.44
N GLN A 54 4.44 5.60 15.09
CA GLN A 54 4.00 6.84 15.71
C GLN A 54 2.96 7.54 14.83
N LEU A 55 1.83 7.92 15.42
CA LEU A 55 0.76 8.61 14.71
C LEU A 55 1.14 10.06 14.43
N SER A 56 0.81 10.52 13.22
CA SER A 56 0.91 11.92 12.83
C SER A 56 -0.11 12.80 13.54
N GLU A 57 0.11 14.12 13.52
CA GLU A 57 -0.88 15.06 14.05
C GLU A 57 -2.23 14.97 13.32
N GLU A 58 -2.21 14.69 12.03
CA GLU A 58 -3.42 14.48 11.23
C GLU A 58 -4.14 13.20 11.67
N GLU A 59 -3.41 12.10 11.85
CA GLU A 59 -3.96 10.81 12.26
C GLU A 59 -4.53 10.85 13.67
N LEU A 60 -3.90 11.61 14.58
CA LEU A 60 -4.40 11.82 15.94
C LEU A 60 -5.78 12.51 15.94
N LYS A 61 -6.02 13.40 14.96
CA LYS A 61 -7.28 14.14 14.77
C LYS A 61 -8.38 13.30 14.11
N TYR A 62 -8.11 12.09 13.64
CA TYR A 62 -9.13 11.27 12.98
C TYR A 62 -10.26 10.88 13.94
N ASP A 63 -11.49 10.90 13.41
CA ASP A 63 -12.68 10.41 14.08
C ASP A 63 -12.69 8.89 14.12
N CYS A 64 -13.43 8.32 15.07
CA CYS A 64 -13.52 6.87 15.23
C CYS A 64 -14.04 6.16 13.98
N ARG A 65 -14.97 6.77 13.23
CA ARG A 65 -15.46 6.21 11.97
C ARG A 65 -14.35 6.11 10.92
N LYS A 66 -13.52 7.15 10.81
CA LYS A 66 -12.40 7.19 9.86
C LYS A 66 -11.33 6.17 10.25
N LEU A 67 -10.93 6.14 11.52
CA LEU A 67 -9.98 5.15 12.03
C LEU A 67 -10.48 3.71 11.82
N THR A 68 -11.75 3.45 12.10
CA THR A 68 -12.36 2.13 11.91
C THR A 68 -12.32 1.70 10.44
N GLY A 69 -12.71 2.59 9.51
CA GLY A 69 -12.69 2.29 8.08
C GLY A 69 -11.27 2.04 7.55
N LEU A 70 -10.31 2.87 7.96
CA LEU A 70 -8.89 2.68 7.62
C LEU A 70 -8.37 1.34 8.14
N MET A 71 -8.71 0.97 9.37
CA MET A 71 -8.34 -0.32 9.94
C MET A 71 -8.93 -1.50 9.16
N GLN A 72 -10.21 -1.46 8.78
CA GLN A 72 -10.83 -2.54 7.99
C GLN A 72 -10.11 -2.77 6.67
N ILE A 73 -9.83 -1.69 5.93
CA ILE A 73 -9.11 -1.76 4.65
C ILE A 73 -7.71 -2.35 4.88
N ARG A 74 -7.00 -1.84 5.88
CA ARG A 74 -5.61 -2.26 6.13
C ARG A 74 -5.52 -3.71 6.63
N ILE A 75 -6.46 -4.18 7.45
CA ILE A 75 -6.55 -5.59 7.83
C ILE A 75 -6.75 -6.48 6.59
N LEU A 76 -7.65 -6.11 5.68
CA LEU A 76 -7.86 -6.86 4.44
C LEU A 76 -6.62 -6.88 3.54
N GLN A 77 -5.89 -5.77 3.45
CA GLN A 77 -4.62 -5.69 2.73
C GLN A 77 -3.57 -6.63 3.33
N VAL A 78 -3.45 -6.66 4.65
CA VAL A 78 -2.52 -7.54 5.37
C VAL A 78 -2.91 -9.01 5.20
N ARG A 79 -4.19 -9.37 5.25
CA ARG A 79 -4.65 -10.75 4.96
C ARG A 79 -4.37 -11.17 3.52
N GLY A 80 -4.54 -10.27 2.57
CA GLY A 80 -4.28 -10.52 1.15
C GLY A 80 -2.79 -10.61 0.79
N TYR A 81 -1.89 -10.39 1.74
CA TYR A 81 -0.46 -10.37 1.49
C TYR A 81 0.11 -11.75 1.13
N ASP A 82 -0.27 -12.82 1.83
CA ASP A 82 0.29 -14.16 1.60
C ASP A 82 -0.10 -14.77 0.24
N SER A 83 -1.33 -14.52 -0.22
CA SER A 83 -1.79 -14.97 -1.54
C SER A 83 -1.04 -14.26 -2.67
N ASN A 84 -0.78 -12.96 -2.52
CA ASN A 84 -0.09 -12.14 -3.51
C ASN A 84 1.44 -12.29 -3.47
N LYS A 85 2.01 -12.74 -2.35
CA LYS A 85 3.45 -13.00 -2.19
C LYS A 85 3.95 -13.99 -3.25
N LYS A 86 3.22 -15.09 -3.47
CA LYS A 86 3.61 -16.16 -4.41
C LYS A 86 3.65 -15.69 -5.86
N ALA A 87 2.66 -14.91 -6.30
CA ALA A 87 2.64 -14.34 -7.65
C ALA A 87 3.72 -13.27 -7.84
N SER A 88 4.03 -12.50 -6.80
CA SER A 88 4.96 -11.38 -6.87
C SER A 88 6.44 -11.79 -6.82
N ILE A 89 6.81 -12.91 -6.19
CA ILE A 89 8.22 -13.32 -6.06
C ILE A 89 8.87 -13.52 -7.44
N ALA A 90 8.15 -14.12 -8.40
CA ALA A 90 8.65 -14.31 -9.75
C ALA A 90 8.89 -12.98 -10.50
N ALA A 91 7.98 -12.02 -10.35
CA ALA A 91 8.09 -10.70 -10.99
C ALA A 91 9.15 -9.80 -10.32
N ARG A 92 9.23 -9.82 -8.99
CA ARG A 92 10.19 -9.02 -8.21
C ARG A 92 11.63 -9.45 -8.46
N GLY A 93 11.88 -10.75 -8.66
CA GLY A 93 13.20 -11.24 -9.03
C GLY A 93 13.73 -10.67 -10.35
N MET A 94 12.84 -10.33 -11.29
CA MET A 94 13.23 -9.66 -12.53
C MET A 94 13.46 -8.16 -12.33
N GLN A 95 12.67 -7.52 -11.48
CA GLN A 95 12.76 -6.07 -11.18
C GLN A 95 13.97 -5.72 -10.30
N SER A 96 14.37 -6.60 -9.38
CA SER A 96 15.55 -6.40 -8.54
C SER A 96 16.87 -6.39 -9.31
N LEU A 97 16.89 -6.94 -10.53
CA LEU A 97 18.05 -6.88 -11.42
C LEU A 97 18.12 -5.55 -12.20
N ALA A 98 17.04 -4.79 -12.25
CA ALA A 98 16.92 -3.54 -13.01
C ALA A 98 16.99 -2.27 -12.13
N THR A 99 17.04 -2.38 -10.81
CA THR A 99 17.16 -1.22 -9.91
C THR A 99 18.60 -0.68 -9.91
N PRO A 100 18.84 0.58 -10.32
CA PRO A 100 20.18 1.16 -10.31
C PRO A 100 20.70 1.35 -8.88
N VAL A 101 22.01 1.13 -8.72
CA VAL A 101 22.74 1.18 -7.42
C VAL A 101 22.69 2.58 -6.75
N PHE A 102 22.28 3.62 -7.46
CA PHE A 102 22.12 4.97 -6.93
C PHE A 102 20.64 5.40 -6.95
N GLY A 103 20.01 5.43 -5.76
CA GLY A 103 18.86 6.30 -5.49
C GLY A 103 17.45 5.74 -5.70
N GLY A 104 17.25 4.44 -5.99
CA GLY A 104 15.91 3.84 -6.01
C GLY A 104 15.39 3.55 -4.60
N THR A 105 14.14 3.89 -4.29
CA THR A 105 13.49 3.48 -3.04
C THR A 105 13.38 1.96 -3.00
N LYS A 106 13.82 1.33 -1.90
CA LYS A 106 13.76 -0.14 -1.70
C LYS A 106 12.34 -0.66 -1.40
N GLU A 107 11.33 0.18 -1.57
CA GLU A 107 9.93 -0.20 -1.35
C GLU A 107 9.53 -1.31 -2.31
N GLY A 108 8.98 -2.40 -1.76
CA GLY A 108 8.59 -3.59 -2.51
C GLY A 108 9.66 -4.69 -2.60
N LEU A 109 10.92 -4.41 -2.25
CA LEU A 109 11.99 -5.43 -2.25
C LEU A 109 11.90 -6.37 -1.04
N ASP A 110 11.55 -5.83 0.13
CA ASP A 110 11.34 -6.60 1.35
C ASP A 110 9.86 -6.62 1.71
N PRO A 111 9.14 -7.69 1.32
CA PRO A 111 7.73 -7.80 1.66
C PRO A 111 7.56 -7.97 3.17
N ASP A 112 8.47 -8.62 3.89
CA ASP A 112 8.32 -8.93 5.32
C ASP A 112 8.47 -7.67 6.18
N ALA A 113 9.41 -6.79 5.81
CA ALA A 113 9.50 -5.47 6.41
C ALA A 113 8.19 -4.70 6.24
N GLN A 114 7.59 -4.71 5.05
CA GLN A 114 6.32 -4.04 4.78
C GLN A 114 5.18 -4.61 5.65
N TYR A 115 5.08 -5.94 5.73
CA TYR A 115 4.11 -6.61 6.59
C TYR A 115 4.23 -6.17 8.05
N ARG A 116 5.46 -6.12 8.58
CA ARG A 116 5.73 -5.62 9.93
C ARG A 116 5.35 -4.15 10.12
N LYS A 117 5.54 -3.31 9.10
CA LYS A 117 5.10 -1.90 9.14
C LYS A 117 3.58 -1.82 9.30
N ASP A 118 2.87 -2.58 8.48
CA ASP A 118 1.41 -2.55 8.45
C ASP A 118 0.80 -3.05 9.76
N LEU A 119 1.40 -4.07 10.39
CA LEU A 119 1.04 -4.51 11.74
C LEU A 119 1.23 -3.41 12.79
N ALA A 120 2.38 -2.73 12.78
CA ALA A 120 2.65 -1.66 13.74
C ALA A 120 1.65 -0.50 13.60
N VAL A 121 1.24 -0.17 12.37
CA VAL A 121 0.20 0.85 12.10
C VAL A 121 -1.15 0.40 12.65
N LEU A 122 -1.55 -0.86 12.42
CA LEU A 122 -2.80 -1.43 12.94
C LEU A 122 -2.85 -1.36 14.47
N GLU A 123 -1.76 -1.71 15.15
CA GLU A 123 -1.64 -1.59 16.60
C GLU A 123 -1.79 -0.14 17.08
N ALA A 124 -1.12 0.80 16.41
CA ALA A 124 -1.20 2.21 16.76
C ALA A 124 -2.62 2.79 16.58
N TYR A 125 -3.30 2.48 15.47
CA TYR A 125 -4.69 2.87 15.25
C TYR A 125 -5.64 2.23 16.28
N ASN A 126 -5.42 0.97 16.64
CA ASN A 126 -6.24 0.29 17.63
C ASN A 126 -6.08 0.91 19.03
N ARG A 127 -4.85 1.30 19.41
CA ARG A 127 -4.60 2.10 20.63
C ARG A 127 -5.32 3.44 20.58
N GLN A 128 -5.31 4.11 19.43
CA GLN A 128 -6.00 5.40 19.27
C GLN A 128 -7.53 5.26 19.36
N LEU A 129 -8.11 4.19 18.82
CA LEU A 129 -9.52 3.86 19.03
C LEU A 129 -9.83 3.64 20.51
N ALA A 130 -8.97 2.92 21.24
CA ALA A 130 -9.14 2.71 22.68
C ALA A 130 -9.06 4.02 23.48
N ASN A 131 -8.10 4.89 23.16
CA ASN A 131 -7.94 6.21 23.78
C ASN A 131 -9.16 7.11 23.56
N LYS A 132 -9.78 7.02 22.39
CA LYS A 132 -11.03 7.72 22.04
C LYS A 132 -12.29 7.01 22.54
N GLN A 133 -12.17 5.94 23.31
CA GLN A 133 -13.28 5.14 23.86
C GLN A 133 -14.21 4.55 22.79
N CYS A 134 -13.64 4.22 21.63
CA CYS A 134 -14.35 3.61 20.52
C CYS A 134 -14.14 2.10 20.47
N LYS A 135 -14.97 1.40 19.68
CA LYS A 135 -14.82 -0.04 19.45
C LYS A 135 -13.44 -0.33 18.84
N THR A 136 -12.81 -1.42 19.28
CA THR A 136 -11.46 -1.82 18.88
C THR A 136 -11.50 -3.16 18.16
N PHE A 137 -10.49 -3.48 17.38
CA PHE A 137 -10.38 -4.78 16.72
C PHE A 137 -9.55 -5.74 17.56
N ASP A 138 -9.94 -7.01 17.56
CA ASP A 138 -9.05 -8.09 17.98
C ASP A 138 -8.14 -8.43 16.82
N LEU A 139 -6.96 -7.79 16.76
CA LEU A 139 -6.06 -7.91 15.62
C LEU A 139 -5.62 -9.36 15.37
N ALA A 140 -5.46 -10.17 16.40
CA ALA A 140 -5.04 -11.56 16.24
C ALA A 140 -6.15 -12.39 15.59
N ALA A 141 -7.38 -12.28 16.11
CA ALA A 141 -8.53 -12.99 15.55
C ALA A 141 -8.86 -12.51 14.13
N GLU A 142 -8.81 -11.19 13.92
CA GLU A 142 -9.09 -10.61 12.62
C GLU A 142 -7.99 -11.03 11.62
N LEU A 143 -6.71 -10.94 11.91
CA LEU A 143 -5.68 -11.32 10.93
C LEU A 143 -5.66 -12.81 10.59
N ALA A 144 -6.15 -13.68 11.49
CA ALA A 144 -6.30 -15.11 11.24
C ALA A 144 -7.52 -15.48 10.37
N ALA A 145 -8.49 -14.57 10.22
CA ALA A 145 -9.67 -14.81 9.41
C ALA A 145 -9.35 -14.74 7.90
N THR A 146 -10.23 -15.32 7.08
CA THR A 146 -10.07 -15.33 5.62
C THR A 146 -10.24 -13.94 5.00
N ALA A 147 -9.67 -13.75 3.81
CA ALA A 147 -9.61 -12.43 3.15
C ALA A 147 -10.98 -11.90 2.65
N ASP A 148 -11.99 -12.76 2.57
CA ASP A 148 -13.35 -12.44 2.12
C ASP A 148 -14.28 -11.96 3.25
N VAL A 149 -13.88 -12.14 4.51
CA VAL A 149 -14.67 -11.72 5.67
C VAL A 149 -14.35 -10.26 6.02
N THR A 150 -15.37 -9.42 6.08
CA THR A 150 -15.19 -8.01 6.49
C THR A 150 -14.77 -7.93 7.95
N PRO A 151 -13.67 -7.24 8.31
CA PRO A 151 -13.25 -7.14 9.70
C PRO A 151 -14.26 -6.38 10.56
N THR A 152 -14.52 -6.87 11.77
CA THR A 152 -15.55 -6.30 12.65
C THR A 152 -14.97 -5.73 13.95
N PRO A 153 -15.21 -4.45 14.27
CA PRO A 153 -14.78 -3.89 15.53
C PRO A 153 -15.63 -4.45 16.68
N ARG A 154 -14.96 -4.88 17.75
CA ARG A 154 -15.60 -5.42 18.96
C ARG A 154 -15.71 -4.34 20.02
N ASP A 155 -16.73 -4.47 20.86
CA ASP A 155 -16.83 -3.64 22.06
C ASP A 155 -15.64 -3.91 22.97
N LYS A 156 -15.14 -2.87 23.65
CA LYS A 156 -14.06 -3.01 24.64
C LYS A 156 -14.51 -4.05 25.68
N PRO A 157 -13.65 -5.02 26.08
CA PRO A 157 -13.98 -5.89 27.20
C PRO A 157 -14.33 -5.01 28.40
N ARG A 158 -15.54 -5.18 28.95
CA ARG A 158 -15.88 -4.56 30.24
C ARG A 158 -15.02 -5.27 31.27
N VAL A 159 -13.96 -4.61 31.71
CA VAL A 159 -13.22 -5.03 32.90
C VAL A 159 -14.15 -4.71 34.07
N ASN A 160 -14.77 -5.74 34.64
CA ASN A 160 -15.53 -5.65 35.88
C ASN A 160 -14.57 -5.58 37.07
#